data_AF-A0A376F8T7-F1
#
_entry.id   AF-A0A376F8T7-F1
#
_cell.length_a   1.000
_cell.length_b   1.000
_cell.length_c   1.000
_cell.angle_alpha   90.00
_cell.angle_beta   90.00
_cell.angle_gamma   90.00
#
_symmetry.space_group_name_H-M   'P 1'
#
loop_
_entity.id
_entity.type
_entity.pdbx_description
1 polymer ?
#
loop_
_entity_poly.entity_id
_entity_poly.type
_entity_poly.pdbx_seq_one_letter_code
_entity_poly.pdbx_strand_id
1 'polypeptide(L)'
;MFFRLYRDSHVKYQQSYQNSIRDPLTRLYNRSYFYETLKQALDIAKPSRPVSVIVSDLDRFKRINDTYGHLQGDKVLQFVANLLMDSVRP
;
A
#
# COMPACT_ATOMS: atom_id res chain seq x y z
N MET A 1 -24.88 19.44 -18.12
CA MET A 1 -23.62 19.21 -18.87
C MET A 1 -22.39 19.55 -18.03
N PHE A 2 -22.26 20.78 -17.49
CA PHE A 2 -21.11 21.21 -16.66
C PHE A 2 -20.88 20.38 -15.38
N PHE A 3 -21.93 20.06 -14.61
CA PHE A 3 -21.80 19.23 -13.40
C PHE A 3 -21.24 17.83 -13.68
N ARG A 4 -21.54 17.26 -14.86
CA ARG A 4 -21.05 15.94 -15.25
C ARG A 4 -19.55 15.97 -15.57
N LEU A 5 -19.12 16.98 -16.34
CA LEU A 5 -17.70 17.18 -16.67
C LEU A 5 -16.84 17.43 -15.42
N TYR A 6 -17.32 18.25 -14.49
CA TYR A 6 -16.62 18.49 -13.22
C TYR A 6 -16.49 17.21 -12.39
N ARG A 7 -17.57 16.44 -12.29
CA ARG A 7 -17.58 15.15 -11.58
C ARG A 7 -16.59 14.17 -12.20
N ASP A 8 -16.58 14.03 -13.52
CA ASP A 8 -15.71 13.09 -14.23
C ASP A 8 -14.22 13.47 -14.07
N SER A 9 -13.91 14.77 -14.10
CA SER A 9 -12.56 15.27 -13.84
C SER A 9 -12.08 14.95 -12.42
N HIS A 10 -12.94 15.17 -11.42
CA HIS A 10 -12.62 14.89 -10.02
C HIS A 10 -12.36 13.39 -9.78
N VAL A 11 -13.18 12.51 -10.35
CA VAL A 11 -12.99 11.06 -10.25
C VAL A 11 -11.67 10.63 -10.89
N LYS A 12 -11.34 11.15 -12.07
CA LYS A 12 -10.05 10.84 -12.72
C LYS A 12 -8.87 11.30 -11.88
N TYR A 13 -8.95 12.49 -11.30
CA TYR A 13 -7.90 13.01 -10.43
C TYR A 13 -7.71 12.11 -9.19
N GLN A 14 -8.81 11.75 -8.51
CA GLN A 14 -8.78 10.84 -7.37
C GLN A 14 -8.17 9.49 -7.75
N GLN A 15 -8.56 8.92 -8.90
CA GLN A 15 -8.01 7.65 -9.37
C GLN A 15 -6.52 7.75 -9.67
N SER A 16 -6.09 8.84 -10.33
CA SER A 16 -4.68 9.09 -10.63
C SER A 16 -3.86 9.19 -9.35
N TYR A 17 -4.38 9.92 -8.36
CA TYR A 17 -3.73 10.04 -7.05
C TYR A 17 -3.66 8.70 -6.31
N GLN A 18 -4.74 7.93 -6.28
CA GLN A 18 -4.72 6.59 -5.66
C GLN A 18 -3.72 5.65 -6.35
N ASN A 19 -3.53 5.79 -7.66
CA ASN A 19 -2.54 5.00 -8.39
C ASN A 19 -1.10 5.49 -8.16
N SER A 20 -0.89 6.79 -7.88
CA SER A 20 0.46 7.30 -7.62
C SER A 20 0.98 6.93 -6.22
N ILE A 21 0.10 6.69 -5.25
CA ILE A 21 0.48 6.39 -3.86
C ILE A 21 0.44 4.89 -3.52
N ARG A 22 -0.01 4.02 -4.44
CA ARG A 22 -0.15 2.59 -4.20
C ARG A 22 0.80 1.77 -5.06
N ASP A 23 1.26 0.65 -4.51
CA ASP A 23 1.98 -0.38 -5.25
C ASP A 23 1.03 -1.07 -6.27
N PRO A 24 1.43 -1.22 -7.55
CA PRO A 24 0.54 -1.74 -8.58
C PRO A 24 0.18 -3.22 -8.41
N LEU A 25 1.06 -4.03 -7.80
CA LEU A 25 0.83 -5.47 -7.64
C LEU A 25 -0.08 -5.77 -6.45
N THR A 26 0.21 -5.16 -5.30
CA THR A 26 -0.41 -5.46 -4.01
C THR A 26 -1.50 -4.47 -3.60
N ARG A 27 -1.57 -3.30 -4.24
CA ARG A 27 -2.44 -2.18 -3.89
C ARG A 27 -2.24 -1.60 -2.47
N LEU A 28 -1.22 -2.05 -1.74
CA LEU A 28 -0.78 -1.40 -0.51
C LEU A 28 -0.19 -0.03 -0.83
N TYR A 29 -0.04 0.82 0.19
CA TYR A 29 0.69 2.07 0.01
C TYR A 29 2.15 1.80 -0.36
N ASN A 30 2.65 2.54 -1.34
CA ASN A 30 4.02 2.38 -1.78
C ASN A 30 5.01 2.99 -0.78
N ARG A 31 6.29 2.69 -1.01
CA ARG A 31 7.39 3.13 -0.14
C ARG A 31 7.45 4.65 0.04
N SER A 32 7.22 5.42 -1.02
CA SER A 32 7.25 6.88 -0.96
C SER A 32 6.16 7.42 -0.03
N TYR A 33 4.92 6.94 -0.22
CA TYR A 33 3.79 7.33 0.63
C TYR A 33 3.98 6.90 2.09
N PHE A 34 4.57 5.72 2.32
CA PHE A 34 4.92 5.26 3.66
C PHE A 34 5.84 6.25 4.38
N TYR A 35 6.94 6.69 3.75
CA TYR A 35 7.87 7.64 4.40
C TYR A 35 7.25 9.01 4.63
N GLU A 36 6.45 9.52 3.68
CA GLU A 36 5.74 10.78 3.84
C GLU A 36 4.79 10.73 5.04
N THR A 37 4.03 9.64 5.16
CA THR A 37 3.07 9.43 6.25
C THR A 37 3.79 9.21 7.58
N LEU A 38 4.88 8.44 7.58
CA LEU A 38 5.70 8.22 8.76
C LEU A 38 6.30 9.54 9.29
N LYS A 39 6.80 10.40 8.39
CA LYS A 39 7.31 11.73 8.78
C LYS A 39 6.22 12.54 9.48
N GLN A 40 5.03 12.63 8.89
CA GLN A 40 3.89 13.34 9.50
C GLN A 40 3.49 12.74 10.86
N ALA A 41 3.49 11.41 10.98
CA ALA A 41 3.18 10.72 12.23
C ALA A 41 4.22 11.02 13.33
N LEU A 42 5.51 11.09 12.96
CA LEU A 42 6.59 11.44 13.88
C LEU A 42 6.51 12.91 14.31
N ASP A 43 6.14 13.83 13.41
CA ASP A 43 6.00 15.26 13.72
C ASP A 43 4.94 15.53 14.81
N ILE A 44 3.91 14.68 14.91
CA ILE A 44 2.85 14.79 15.92
C ILE A 44 3.01 13.82 17.11
N ALA A 45 4.04 12.98 17.09
CA ALA A 45 4.26 11.97 18.11
C ALA A 45 4.55 12.60 19.48
N LYS A 46 4.06 11.96 20.54
CA LYS A 46 4.27 12.40 21.94
C LYS A 46 4.54 11.17 22.81
N PRO A 47 5.17 11.32 24.00
CA PRO A 47 5.39 10.18 24.89
C PRO A 47 4.12 9.40 25.26
N SER A 48 2.97 10.08 25.34
CA SER A 48 1.66 9.46 25.60
C SER A 48 1.03 8.77 24.38
N ARG A 49 1.56 8.99 23.18
CA ARG A 49 1.09 8.39 21.92
C ARG A 49 2.30 8.12 21.01
N PRO A 50 3.09 7.09 21.31
CA PRO A 50 4.26 6.74 20.52
C PRO A 50 3.86 6.20 19.14
N VAL A 51 4.79 6.28 18.19
CA VAL A 51 4.68 5.63 16.88
C VAL A 51 5.57 4.38 16.89
N SER A 52 5.05 3.28 16.36
CA SER A 52 5.80 2.03 16.18
C SER A 52 5.76 1.61 14.71
N VAL A 53 6.84 0.98 14.25
CA VAL A 53 6.99 0.50 12.88
C VAL A 53 7.32 -0.97 12.91
N ILE A 54 6.64 -1.75 12.05
CA ILE A 54 6.93 -3.16 11.83
C ILE A 54 7.50 -3.29 10.42
N VAL A 55 8.62 -4.02 10.31
CA VAL A 55 9.22 -4.42 9.03
C VAL A 55 9.21 -5.95 9.00
N SER A 56 8.66 -6.52 7.94
CA SER A 56 8.55 -7.96 7.75
C SER A 56 9.06 -8.32 6.36
N ASP A 57 9.68 -9.50 6.25
CA ASP A 57 10.07 -10.12 4.99
C ASP A 57 9.36 -11.47 4.83
N LEU A 58 9.19 -11.93 3.59
CA LEU A 58 8.59 -13.24 3.32
C LEU A 58 9.67 -14.31 3.26
N ASP A 59 9.68 -15.16 4.28
CA ASP A 59 10.63 -16.26 4.39
C ASP A 59 10.63 -17.14 3.13
N ARG A 60 11.83 -17.34 2.56
CA ARG A 60 12.07 -18.23 1.41
C ARG A 60 11.26 -17.86 0.17
N PHE A 61 10.81 -16.61 0.02
CA PHE A 61 10.01 -16.17 -1.13
C PHE A 61 10.69 -16.46 -2.48
N LYS A 62 12.03 -16.32 -2.56
CA LYS A 62 12.78 -16.70 -3.76
C LYS A 62 12.56 -18.16 -4.19
N ARG A 63 12.47 -19.11 -3.24
CA ARG A 63 12.22 -20.52 -3.55
C ARG A 63 10.84 -20.73 -4.19
N ILE A 64 9.85 -19.92 -3.82
CA ILE A 64 8.52 -19.95 -4.45
C ILE A 64 8.65 -19.53 -5.90
N ASN A 65 9.34 -18.42 -6.18
CA ASN A 65 9.58 -17.96 -7.55
C ASN A 65 10.35 -18.99 -8.37
N ASP A 66 11.42 -19.56 -7.80
CA ASP A 66 12.27 -20.52 -8.50
C ASP A 66 11.55 -21.86 -8.77
N THR A 67 10.59 -22.25 -7.92
CA THR A 67 9.85 -23.53 -8.05
C THR A 67 8.57 -23.40 -8.90
N TYR A 68 7.85 -22.28 -8.76
CA TYR A 68 6.50 -22.12 -9.33
C TYR A 68 6.38 -20.94 -10.32
N GLY A 69 7.47 -20.21 -10.54
CA GLY A 69 7.52 -19.04 -11.42
C GLY A 69 7.01 -17.75 -10.77
N HIS A 70 7.38 -16.62 -11.38
CA HIS A 70 7.06 -15.28 -10.87
C HIS A 70 5.56 -15.00 -10.76
N LEU A 71 4.74 -15.49 -11.70
CA LEU A 71 3.28 -15.32 -11.64
C LEU A 71 2.67 -15.94 -10.37
N GLN A 72 3.26 -17.02 -9.85
CA GLN A 72 2.81 -17.62 -8.60
C GLN A 72 3.32 -16.85 -7.39
N GLY A 73 4.54 -16.31 -7.45
CA GLY A 73 5.05 -15.37 -6.45
C GLY A 73 4.18 -14.12 -6.32
N ASP A 74 3.75 -13.55 -7.45
CA ASP A 74 2.86 -12.38 -7.49
C ASP A 74 1.54 -12.65 -6.76
N LYS A 75 0.95 -13.84 -6.96
CA LYS A 75 -0.26 -14.26 -6.23
C LYS A 75 -0.01 -14.37 -4.72
N VAL A 76 1.16 -14.86 -4.31
CA VAL A 76 1.54 -14.92 -2.89
C VAL A 76 1.68 -13.52 -2.30
N LEU A 77 2.30 -12.58 -3.02
CA LEU A 77 2.41 -11.18 -2.58
C LEU A 77 1.02 -10.53 -2.43
N GLN A 78 0.14 -10.75 -3.40
CA GLN A 78 -1.25 -10.26 -3.34
C GLN A 78 -2.03 -10.86 -2.15
N PHE A 79 -1.87 -12.17 -1.91
CA PHE A 79 -2.49 -12.84 -0.78
C PHE A 79 -2.02 -12.26 0.57
N VAL A 80 -0.70 -12.10 0.73
CA VAL A 80 -0.12 -11.51 1.95
C VAL A 80 -0.59 -10.07 2.14
N ALA A 81 -0.64 -9.27 1.08
CA ALA A 81 -1.13 -7.91 1.14
C ALA A 81 -2.58 -7.82 1.64
N ASN A 82 -3.47 -8.68 1.12
CA ASN A 82 -4.86 -8.75 1.58
C ASN A 82 -4.94 -9.19 3.05
N LEU A 83 -4.17 -10.22 3.43
CA LEU A 83 -4.11 -10.68 4.82
C LEU A 83 -3.68 -9.57 5.78
N LEU A 84 -2.68 -8.77 5.40
CA LEU A 84 -2.24 -7.62 6.19
C LEU A 84 -3.36 -6.58 6.34
N MET A 85 -4.06 -6.24 5.26
CA MET A 85 -5.18 -5.29 5.28
C MET A 85 -6.32 -5.76 6.20
N ASP A 86 -6.64 -7.05 6.19
CA ASP A 86 -7.69 -7.63 7.04
C ASP A 86 -7.28 -7.72 8.52
N SER A 87 -5.97 -7.74 8.79
CA SER A 87 -5.41 -7.90 10.14
C SER A 87 -5.13 -6.57 10.85
N VAL A 88 -5.20 -5.43 10.14
CA VAL A 88 -4.93 -4.10 10.69
C VAL A 88 -6.20 -3.26 10.75
N ARG A 89 -6.19 -2.24 11.62
CA ARG A 89 -7.31 -1.31 11.72
C ARG A 89 -7.35 -0.41 10.47
N PRO A 90 -8.55 -0.01 9.99
CA PRO A 90 -8.69 0.91 8.86
C PRO A 90 -8.07 2.28 9.05
#